data_AF-A0A1P8B9W3-F1
#
_entry.id   AF-A0A1P8B9W3-F1
#
_cell.length_a   1.000
_cell.length_b   1.000
_cell.length_c   1.000
_cell.angle_alpha   90.00
_cell.angle_beta   90.00
_cell.angle_gamma   90.00
#
_symmetry.space_group_name_H-M   'P 1'
#
loop_
_entity.id
_entity.type
_entity.pdbx_description
1 polymer ?
#
loop_
_entity_poly.entity_id
_entity_poly.type
_entity_poly.pdbx_seq_one_letter_code
_entity_poly.pdbx_strand_id
1 'polypeptide(L)'
;MMEVEGSMNRAPDQSSFLRSRRSKALYQFKQQKLPACKPVLTPISVITVFMLMGFVFIPIGLITLRASRDAIEIIDRYDVECIPEEYRTNKLLYITDSSIPKNCTRYLKVQKYMKAPIFIYYQLDNYYQNHRRYVKSRSDQQLLHGLEYSHTSSCEPEESSNGLPIVPCGLIAWSMFNDTFTFSRERTKLNVSRNNIAWKSDREHKFGKNVYPINFQNGTLIGGAKLDPKIPVCILNHFTIKKI
;
A
#
# COMPACT_ATOMS: atom_id res chain seq x y z
N MET A 1 -44.43 -60.45 -54.37
CA MET A 1 -43.03 -60.53 -54.86
C MET A 1 -42.48 -59.11 -54.87
N MET A 2 -41.39 -58.90 -54.11
CA MET A 2 -40.39 -57.80 -54.15
C MET A 2 -40.85 -56.35 -53.81
N GLU A 3 -40.52 -55.86 -52.61
CA GLU A 3 -39.40 -54.92 -52.24
C GLU A 3 -39.83 -53.43 -52.41
N VAL A 4 -40.17 -52.65 -51.38
CA VAL A 4 -39.39 -51.98 -50.30
C VAL A 4 -38.16 -51.19 -50.79
N GLU A 5 -38.26 -49.86 -50.76
CA GLU A 5 -37.33 -48.89 -50.15
C GLU A 5 -37.99 -47.50 -50.29
N GLY A 6 -38.23 -46.68 -49.26
CA GLY A 6 -37.47 -46.48 -48.03
C GLY A 6 -36.91 -45.04 -47.99
N SER A 7 -37.73 -44.01 -48.19
CA SER A 7 -37.24 -42.61 -48.09
C SER A 7 -37.18 -42.17 -46.63
N MET A 8 -36.06 -42.49 -45.98
CA MET A 8 -35.73 -42.04 -44.63
C MET A 8 -35.19 -40.60 -44.68
N ASN A 9 -36.03 -39.64 -44.31
CA ASN A 9 -35.62 -38.24 -44.08
C ASN A 9 -34.62 -38.18 -42.91
N ARG A 10 -33.31 -38.19 -43.21
CA ARG A 10 -32.25 -37.94 -42.23
C ARG A 10 -32.26 -36.46 -41.80
N ALA A 11 -32.43 -36.22 -40.51
CA ALA A 11 -32.08 -34.95 -39.89
C ALA A 11 -30.60 -34.62 -40.17
N PRO A 12 -30.23 -33.34 -40.38
CA PRO A 12 -28.87 -32.97 -40.72
C PRO A 12 -27.90 -33.30 -39.58
N ASP A 13 -26.87 -34.09 -39.88
CA ASP A 13 -25.84 -34.51 -38.95
C ASP A 13 -25.04 -33.30 -38.42
N GLN A 14 -25.16 -33.06 -37.11
CA GLN A 14 -24.59 -31.93 -36.38
C GLN A 14 -23.05 -31.88 -36.47
N SER A 15 -22.39 -33.03 -36.70
CA SER A 15 -20.95 -33.14 -36.85
C SER A 15 -20.44 -32.49 -38.15
N SER A 16 -21.20 -32.64 -39.24
CA SER A 16 -20.88 -32.12 -40.57
C SER A 16 -20.99 -30.59 -40.63
N PHE A 17 -22.00 -30.03 -39.93
CA PHE A 17 -22.22 -28.59 -39.83
C PHE A 17 -21.09 -27.89 -39.08
N LEU A 18 -20.62 -28.48 -37.96
CA LEU A 18 -19.49 -27.94 -37.19
C LEU A 18 -18.16 -27.98 -37.96
N ARG A 19 -17.92 -29.04 -38.75
CA ARG A 19 -16.74 -29.16 -39.62
C ARG A 19 -16.77 -28.14 -40.77
N SER A 20 -17.94 -27.90 -41.36
CA SER A 20 -18.18 -26.88 -42.39
C SER A 20 -18.02 -25.44 -41.87
N ARG A 21 -18.50 -25.17 -40.65
CA ARG A 21 -18.30 -23.86 -40.01
C ARG A 21 -16.83 -23.60 -39.66
N ARG A 22 -16.12 -24.62 -39.16
CA ARG A 22 -14.67 -24.55 -38.91
C ARG A 22 -13.86 -24.35 -40.20
N SER A 23 -14.17 -25.08 -41.26
CA SER A 23 -13.48 -24.91 -42.55
C SER A 23 -13.74 -23.53 -43.16
N LYS A 24 -14.96 -23.00 -43.03
CA LYS A 24 -15.33 -21.65 -43.48
C LYS A 24 -14.64 -20.55 -42.66
N ALA A 25 -14.58 -20.69 -41.35
CA ALA A 25 -13.87 -19.75 -40.47
C ALA A 25 -12.35 -19.77 -40.72
N LEU A 26 -11.76 -20.95 -40.91
CA LEU A 26 -10.35 -21.10 -41.27
C LEU A 26 -10.04 -20.55 -42.66
N TYR A 27 -10.95 -20.70 -43.62
CA TYR A 27 -10.84 -20.08 -44.94
C TYR A 27 -10.91 -18.56 -44.86
N GLN A 28 -11.89 -18.00 -44.11
CA GLN A 28 -12.00 -16.55 -43.89
C GLN A 28 -10.79 -15.99 -43.13
N PHE A 29 -10.23 -16.73 -42.18
CA PHE A 29 -9.00 -16.34 -41.48
C PHE A 29 -7.78 -16.35 -42.41
N LYS A 30 -7.56 -17.45 -43.15
CA LYS A 30 -6.45 -17.55 -44.12
C LYS A 30 -6.52 -16.51 -45.24
N GLN A 31 -7.72 -16.16 -45.67
CA GLN A 31 -7.98 -15.15 -46.70
C GLN A 31 -8.11 -13.73 -46.13
N GLN A 32 -7.97 -13.55 -44.81
CA GLN A 32 -8.14 -12.26 -44.11
C GLN A 32 -9.49 -11.58 -44.40
N LYS A 33 -10.55 -12.36 -44.61
CA LYS A 33 -11.93 -11.93 -44.87
C LYS A 33 -12.83 -12.09 -43.64
N LEU A 34 -12.25 -12.01 -42.44
CA LEU A 34 -13.04 -12.00 -41.21
C LEU A 34 -13.87 -10.71 -41.14
N PRO A 35 -15.11 -10.76 -40.61
CA PRO A 35 -15.90 -9.56 -40.38
C PRO A 35 -15.16 -8.68 -39.37
N ALA A 36 -14.80 -7.48 -39.80
CA ALA A 36 -14.12 -6.50 -38.98
C ALA A 36 -14.91 -5.19 -39.00
N CYS A 37 -15.15 -4.62 -37.82
CA CYS A 37 -15.60 -3.24 -37.71
C CYS A 37 -14.39 -2.34 -37.96
N LYS A 38 -14.45 -1.51 -39.01
CA LYS A 38 -13.39 -0.54 -39.36
C LYS A 38 -13.95 0.87 -39.11
N PRO A 39 -13.90 1.38 -37.88
CA PRO A 39 -14.40 2.71 -37.61
C PRO A 39 -13.53 3.74 -38.33
N VAL A 40 -14.12 4.50 -39.23
CA VAL A 40 -13.45 5.64 -39.88
C VAL A 40 -13.61 6.84 -38.97
N LEU A 41 -12.49 7.35 -38.44
CA LEU A 41 -12.47 8.53 -37.58
C LEU A 41 -12.70 9.79 -38.43
N THR A 42 -13.97 10.11 -38.68
CA THR A 42 -14.34 11.36 -39.33
C THR A 42 -14.25 12.52 -38.33
N PRO A 43 -13.88 13.75 -38.77
CA PRO A 43 -13.77 14.89 -37.87
C PRO A 43 -15.04 15.14 -37.04
N ILE A 44 -16.23 14.98 -37.63
CA ILE A 44 -17.52 15.16 -36.95
C ILE A 44 -17.74 14.12 -35.85
N SER A 45 -17.40 12.84 -36.11
CA SER A 45 -17.52 11.77 -35.12
C SER A 45 -16.61 12.04 -33.93
N VAL A 46 -15.37 12.47 -34.20
CA VAL A 46 -14.38 12.77 -33.17
C VAL A 46 -14.79 13.97 -32.32
N ILE A 47 -15.25 15.07 -32.95
CA ILE A 47 -15.74 16.26 -32.24
C ILE A 47 -16.91 15.90 -31.32
N THR A 48 -17.86 15.10 -31.79
CA THR A 48 -19.02 14.67 -30.99
C THR A 48 -18.58 13.88 -29.76
N VAL A 49 -17.65 12.93 -29.92
CA VAL A 49 -17.12 12.14 -28.79
C VAL A 49 -16.39 13.03 -27.78
N PHE A 50 -15.56 13.98 -28.24
CA PHE A 50 -14.88 14.92 -27.35
C PHE A 50 -15.86 15.83 -26.59
N MET A 51 -16.92 16.31 -27.24
CA MET A 51 -17.95 17.12 -26.59
C MET A 51 -18.71 16.34 -25.53
N LEU A 52 -19.05 15.07 -25.79
CA LEU A 52 -19.68 14.19 -24.81
C LEU A 52 -18.75 13.91 -23.63
N MET A 53 -17.47 13.62 -23.89
CA MET A 53 -16.48 13.41 -22.83
C MET A 53 -16.28 14.67 -21.98
N GLY A 54 -16.26 15.85 -22.61
CA GLY A 54 -16.21 17.14 -21.89
C GLY A 54 -17.43 17.37 -21.01
N PHE A 55 -18.63 17.11 -21.55
CA PHE A 55 -19.88 17.22 -20.78
C PHE A 55 -19.90 16.29 -19.55
N VAL A 56 -19.24 15.13 -19.62
CA VAL A 56 -19.14 14.20 -18.48
C VAL A 56 -18.01 14.60 -17.52
N PHE A 57 -16.83 14.95 -18.02
CA PHE A 57 -15.65 15.21 -17.18
C PHE A 57 -15.64 16.59 -16.53
N ILE A 58 -16.26 17.61 -17.13
CA ILE A 58 -16.38 18.94 -16.52
C ILE A 58 -17.14 18.89 -15.18
N PRO A 59 -18.37 18.35 -15.09
CA PRO A 59 -19.09 18.30 -13.81
C PRO A 59 -18.40 17.40 -12.79
N ILE A 60 -17.84 16.25 -13.22
CA ILE A 60 -17.05 15.38 -12.34
C ILE A 60 -15.85 16.15 -11.77
N GLY A 61 -15.09 16.84 -12.63
CA GLY A 61 -13.94 17.65 -12.22
C GLY A 61 -14.32 18.77 -11.26
N LEU A 62 -15.45 19.45 -11.48
CA LEU A 62 -15.96 20.49 -10.57
C LEU A 62 -16.34 19.91 -9.19
N ILE A 63 -17.02 18.77 -9.17
CA ILE A 63 -17.40 18.08 -7.92
C ILE A 63 -16.15 17.62 -7.17
N THR A 64 -15.20 16.97 -7.85
CA THR A 64 -13.95 16.51 -7.24
C THR A 64 -13.11 17.67 -6.73
N LEU A 65 -13.03 18.78 -7.48
CA LEU A 65 -12.28 19.97 -7.06
C LEU A 65 -12.91 20.63 -5.82
N ARG A 66 -14.24 20.72 -5.76
CA ARG A 66 -14.96 21.19 -4.57
C ARG A 66 -14.64 20.31 -3.36
N ALA A 67 -14.83 19.00 -3.50
CA ALA A 67 -14.53 18.05 -2.44
C ALA A 67 -13.07 18.10 -1.97
N SER A 68 -12.12 18.29 -2.90
CA SER A 68 -10.70 18.41 -2.57
C SER A 68 -10.35 19.71 -1.84
N ARG A 69 -11.02 20.83 -2.14
CA ARG A 69 -10.80 22.12 -1.47
C ARG A 69 -11.45 22.22 -0.09
N ASP A 70 -12.49 21.42 0.15
CA ASP A 70 -13.16 21.36 1.45
C ASP A 70 -12.36 20.56 2.50
N ALA A 71 -11.38 19.76 2.07
CA ALA A 71 -10.47 19.07 2.97
C ALA A 71 -9.58 20.08 3.72
N ILE A 72 -9.63 20.05 5.04
CA ILE A 72 -8.78 20.87 5.91
C ILE A 72 -7.55 20.04 6.28
N GLU A 73 -6.36 20.56 5.99
CA GLU A 73 -5.08 19.95 6.33
C GLU A 73 -4.22 20.94 7.12
N ILE A 74 -3.47 20.42 8.10
CA ILE A 74 -2.52 21.19 8.89
C ILE A 74 -1.18 20.45 8.82
N ILE A 75 -0.17 21.12 8.27
CA ILE A 75 1.18 20.59 8.14
C ILE A 75 2.09 21.41 9.06
N ASP A 76 2.79 20.73 9.97
CA ASP A 76 3.77 21.34 10.88
C ASP A 76 5.08 20.54 10.81
N ARG A 77 6.18 21.26 10.60
CA ARG A 77 7.51 20.66 10.41
C ARG A 77 8.33 20.77 11.69
N TYR A 78 8.46 19.67 12.41
CA TYR A 78 9.09 19.64 13.72
C TYR A 78 10.59 19.27 13.71
N ASP A 79 11.15 18.87 12.56
CA ASP A 79 12.52 18.34 12.42
C ASP A 79 13.65 19.38 12.61
N VAL A 80 13.32 20.67 12.58
CA VAL A 80 14.24 21.77 12.84
C VAL A 80 13.93 22.43 14.18
N GLU A 81 12.65 22.63 14.48
CA GLU A 81 12.22 23.38 15.65
C GLU A 81 12.31 22.60 16.96
N CYS A 82 12.29 21.26 16.89
CA CYS A 82 12.48 20.40 18.06
C CYS A 82 13.94 20.07 18.35
N ILE A 83 14.88 20.58 17.55
CA ILE A 83 16.32 20.41 17.76
C ILE A 83 16.88 21.73 18.31
N PRO A 84 17.53 21.73 19.50
CA PRO A 84 18.16 22.93 20.03
C PRO A 84 19.19 23.50 19.05
N GLU A 85 19.37 24.82 19.05
CA GLU A 85 20.26 25.53 18.11
C GLU A 85 21.68 24.93 18.06
N GLU A 86 22.22 24.56 19.22
CA GLU A 86 23.55 23.97 19.39
C GLU A 86 23.75 22.67 18.59
N TYR A 87 22.68 21.90 18.38
CA TYR A 87 22.72 20.60 17.71
C TYR A 87 22.21 20.62 16.27
N ARG A 88 21.85 21.79 15.73
CA ARG A 88 21.30 21.86 14.36
C ARG A 88 22.33 21.49 13.29
N THR A 89 23.60 21.82 13.51
CA THR A 89 24.71 21.48 12.61
C THR A 89 25.06 20.00 12.69
N ASN A 90 24.95 19.39 13.87
CA ASN A 90 25.21 17.97 14.09
C ASN A 90 24.04 17.28 14.78
N LYS A 91 22.98 17.04 14.01
CA LYS A 91 21.74 16.40 14.49
C LYS A 91 21.99 14.99 15.05
N LEU A 92 23.02 14.29 14.57
CA LEU A 92 23.33 12.94 15.01
C LEU A 92 23.68 12.89 16.49
N LEU A 93 24.50 13.83 16.98
CA LEU A 93 24.87 13.91 18.40
C LEU A 93 23.62 14.01 19.29
N TYR A 94 22.69 14.88 18.92
CA TYR A 94 21.43 15.01 19.63
C TYR A 94 20.63 13.70 19.59
N ILE A 95 20.47 13.08 18.43
CA ILE A 95 19.70 11.83 18.26
C ILE A 95 20.29 10.69 19.09
N THR A 96 21.61 10.50 19.07
CA THR A 96 22.29 9.39 19.73
C THR A 96 22.44 9.57 21.24
N ASP A 97 22.45 10.82 21.73
CA ASP A 97 22.57 11.09 23.16
C ASP A 97 21.26 10.77 23.88
N SER A 98 21.33 9.81 24.81
CA SER A 98 20.22 9.37 25.65
C SER A 98 20.05 10.21 26.92
N SER A 99 21.04 11.02 27.28
CA SER A 99 20.98 11.90 28.45
C SER A 99 20.12 13.14 28.22
N ILE A 100 19.93 13.52 26.96
CA ILE A 100 19.17 14.72 26.58
C ILE A 100 17.68 14.37 26.40
N PRO A 101 16.75 15.04 27.11
CA PRO A 101 15.33 14.83 26.92
C PRO A 101 14.89 15.34 25.54
N LYS A 102 14.23 14.48 24.76
CA LYS A 102 13.77 14.77 23.39
C LYS A 102 12.32 15.25 23.29
N ASN A 103 11.79 15.78 24.39
CA ASN A 103 10.41 16.25 24.43
C ASN A 103 10.30 17.59 23.70
N CYS A 104 9.33 17.70 22.79
CA CYS A 104 9.08 18.92 22.04
C CYS A 104 7.60 19.25 22.00
N THR A 105 7.29 20.52 22.25
CA THR A 105 5.91 21.04 22.21
C THR A 105 5.76 21.98 21.03
N ARG A 106 4.75 21.72 20.20
CA ARG A 106 4.41 22.50 19.00
C ARG A 106 3.00 23.07 19.13
N TYR A 107 2.81 24.31 18.70
CA TYR A 107 1.52 24.99 18.72
C TYR A 107 0.93 25.03 17.31
N LEU A 108 -0.15 24.26 17.10
CA LEU A 108 -0.83 24.16 15.81
C LEU A 108 -2.01 25.12 15.77
N LYS A 109 -2.03 26.04 14.78
CA LYS A 109 -3.15 26.96 14.58
C LYS A 109 -4.22 26.35 13.67
N VAL A 110 -5.34 25.95 14.25
CA VAL A 110 -6.50 25.42 13.52
C VAL A 110 -7.36 26.59 13.02
N GLN A 111 -7.31 26.88 11.71
CA GLN A 111 -8.01 28.05 11.14
C GLN A 111 -9.52 27.86 11.00
N LYS A 112 -9.97 26.61 10.82
CA LYS A 112 -11.36 26.25 10.57
C LYS A 112 -11.73 25.02 11.39
N TYR A 113 -13.00 24.93 11.77
CA TYR A 113 -13.52 23.78 12.50
C TYR A 113 -13.37 22.49 11.66
N MET A 114 -12.68 21.49 12.20
CA MET A 114 -12.51 20.18 11.57
C MET A 114 -13.56 19.21 12.11
N LYS A 115 -14.52 18.82 11.27
CA LYS A 115 -15.52 17.80 11.62
C LYS A 115 -14.85 16.41 11.66
N ALA A 116 -15.15 15.62 12.69
CA ALA A 116 -14.67 14.25 12.79
C ALA A 116 -15.13 13.38 11.59
N PRO A 117 -14.34 12.36 11.17
CA PRO A 117 -13.07 11.90 11.76
C PRO A 117 -11.85 12.74 11.34
N ILE A 118 -10.92 12.92 12.27
CA ILE A 118 -9.63 13.59 12.03
C ILE A 118 -8.55 12.52 11.99
N PHE A 119 -7.75 12.52 10.93
CA PHE A 119 -6.63 11.60 10.76
C PHE A 119 -5.31 12.35 11.00
N ILE A 120 -4.36 11.65 11.61
CA ILE A 120 -3.02 12.18 11.90
C ILE A 120 -2.03 11.36 11.09
N TYR A 121 -1.21 12.04 10.32
CA TYR A 121 -0.16 11.44 9.50
C TYR A 121 1.19 12.05 9.89
N TYR A 122 2.25 11.26 9.76
CA TYR A 122 3.62 11.77 9.78
C TYR A 122 4.18 11.67 8.37
N GLN A 123 4.93 12.69 7.97
CA GLN A 123 5.60 12.75 6.67
C GLN A 123 7.10 12.65 6.90
N LEU A 124 7.74 11.78 6.11
CA LEU A 124 9.19 11.63 6.08
C LEU A 124 9.71 12.03 4.70
N ASP A 125 10.55 13.07 4.67
CA ASP A 125 11.24 13.50 3.46
C ASP A 125 12.63 12.84 3.38
N ASN A 126 13.15 12.69 2.15
CA ASN A 126 14.43 12.02 1.87
C ASN A 126 14.56 10.59 2.44
N TYR A 127 13.42 9.90 2.61
CA TYR A 127 13.35 8.52 3.09
C TYR A 127 12.90 7.57 1.98
N TYR A 128 13.85 6.85 1.38
CA TYR A 128 13.65 6.04 0.17
C TYR A 128 13.10 4.63 0.44
N GLN A 129 11.85 4.55 0.90
CA GLN A 129 11.17 3.26 1.13
C GLN A 129 10.99 2.42 -0.14
N ASN A 130 10.95 3.07 -1.31
CA ASN A 130 10.83 2.41 -2.60
C ASN A 130 12.15 1.81 -3.10
N HIS A 131 13.27 2.01 -2.38
CA HIS A 131 14.55 1.45 -2.78
C HIS A 131 14.46 -0.09 -2.81
N ARG A 132 14.84 -0.72 -3.93
CA ARG A 132 14.68 -2.18 -4.16
C ARG A 132 15.19 -3.05 -3.01
N ARG A 133 16.38 -2.74 -2.48
CA ARG A 133 16.96 -3.48 -1.33
C ARG A 133 16.14 -3.31 -0.05
N TYR A 134 15.58 -2.11 0.18
CA TYR A 134 14.75 -1.84 1.35
C TYR A 134 13.42 -2.60 1.27
N VAL A 135 12.75 -2.56 0.11
CA VAL A 135 11.49 -3.29 -0.12
C VAL A 135 11.68 -4.81 -0.01
N LYS A 136 12.81 -5.33 -0.51
CA LYS A 136 13.13 -6.76 -0.44
C LYS A 136 13.51 -7.23 0.97
N SER A 137 14.04 -6.34 1.81
CA SER A 137 14.54 -6.65 3.16
C SER A 137 13.39 -6.80 4.17
N ARG A 138 12.64 -7.89 4.00
CA ARG A 138 11.60 -8.41 4.89
C ARG A 138 11.32 -9.89 4.57
N SER A 139 10.68 -10.61 5.49
CA SER A 139 10.17 -11.96 5.25
C SER A 139 8.69 -12.04 5.59
N ASP A 140 7.82 -12.12 4.57
CA ASP A 140 6.37 -12.19 4.78
C ASP A 140 5.96 -13.49 5.50
N GLN A 141 6.69 -14.60 5.27
CA GLN A 141 6.47 -15.86 5.97
C GLN A 141 6.86 -15.77 7.46
N GLN A 142 7.96 -15.08 7.79
CA GLN A 142 8.34 -14.85 9.19
C GLN A 142 7.33 -13.92 9.90
N LEU A 143 6.80 -12.92 9.20
CA LEU A 143 5.76 -12.04 9.76
C LEU A 143 4.46 -12.77 10.08
N LEU A 144 4.21 -13.91 9.43
CA LEU A 144 3.03 -14.76 9.65
C LEU A 144 3.28 -15.86 10.68
N HIS A 145 4.42 -16.56 10.59
CA HIS A 145 4.73 -17.78 11.34
C HIS A 145 5.81 -17.59 12.42
N GLY A 146 6.46 -16.43 12.49
CA GLY A 146 7.51 -16.15 13.46
C GLY A 146 8.72 -17.07 13.27
N LEU A 147 9.17 -17.70 14.36
CA LEU A 147 10.34 -18.58 14.39
C LEU A 147 10.12 -19.95 13.74
N GLU A 148 8.87 -20.34 13.44
CA GLU A 148 8.61 -21.57 12.67
C GLU A 148 9.22 -21.49 11.25
N TYR A 149 9.49 -20.28 10.77
CA TYR A 149 10.12 -20.02 9.48
C TYR A 149 11.56 -19.52 9.64
N SER A 150 12.52 -20.29 9.11
CA SER A 150 13.97 -20.03 9.25
C SER A 150 14.65 -19.46 8.00
N HIS A 151 13.98 -19.45 6.85
CA HIS A 151 14.58 -19.00 5.58
C HIS A 151 14.47 -17.48 5.39
N THR A 152 15.30 -16.74 6.10
CA THR A 152 15.21 -15.26 6.20
C THR A 152 16.25 -14.50 5.39
N SER A 153 16.90 -15.13 4.40
CA SER A 153 17.97 -14.50 3.60
C SER A 153 17.55 -13.24 2.82
N SER A 154 16.24 -13.04 2.60
CA SER A 154 15.74 -11.79 2.04
C SER A 154 15.94 -10.60 2.98
N CYS A 155 16.06 -10.82 4.29
CA CYS A 155 16.17 -9.81 5.35
C CYS A 155 17.59 -9.26 5.55
N GLU A 156 18.59 -9.71 4.81
CA GLU A 156 19.94 -9.14 4.91
C GLU A 156 19.92 -7.60 4.79
N PRO A 157 20.74 -6.87 5.59
CA PRO A 157 21.69 -7.40 6.58
C PRO A 157 21.06 -7.75 7.95
N GLU A 158 19.85 -7.29 8.23
CA GLU A 158 19.19 -7.43 9.55
C GLU A 158 18.41 -8.76 9.66
N GLU A 159 19.08 -9.86 9.34
CA GLU A 159 18.53 -11.22 9.43
C GLU A 159 18.76 -11.83 10.82
N SER A 160 19.98 -11.69 11.33
CA SER A 160 20.40 -12.27 12.60
C SER A 160 21.34 -11.33 13.34
N SER A 161 21.37 -11.44 14.67
CA SER A 161 22.31 -10.73 15.52
C SER A 161 22.98 -11.74 16.45
N ASN A 162 24.32 -11.76 16.48
CA ASN A 162 25.13 -12.71 17.25
C ASN A 162 24.79 -14.19 16.96
N GLY A 163 24.46 -14.52 15.71
CA GLY A 163 24.12 -15.89 15.30
C GLY A 163 22.70 -16.34 15.66
N LEU A 164 21.89 -15.48 16.29
CA LEU A 164 20.48 -15.74 16.60
C LEU A 164 19.55 -14.96 15.67
N PRO A 165 18.45 -15.56 15.19
CA PRO A 165 17.54 -14.91 14.26
C PRO A 165 16.87 -13.68 14.89
N ILE A 166 16.65 -12.64 14.08
CA ILE A 166 15.90 -11.45 14.48
C ILE A 166 14.44 -11.62 14.06
N VAL A 167 13.50 -11.33 14.95
CA VAL A 167 12.06 -11.29 14.64
C VAL A 167 11.50 -9.94 15.07
N PRO A 168 10.77 -9.21 14.21
CA PRO A 168 10.74 -9.33 12.75
C PRO A 168 12.08 -8.91 12.12
N CYS A 169 12.54 -9.64 11.09
CA CYS A 169 13.78 -9.35 10.38
C CYS A 169 13.62 -8.28 9.28
N GLY A 170 14.76 -7.70 8.89
CA GLY A 170 14.88 -6.84 7.72
C GLY A 170 14.79 -5.34 8.00
N LEU A 171 15.24 -4.57 7.02
CA LEU A 171 15.41 -3.12 7.13
C LEU A 171 14.09 -2.40 7.41
N ILE A 172 12.96 -2.88 6.88
CA ILE A 172 11.65 -2.22 7.07
C ILE A 172 11.25 -2.21 8.54
N ALA A 173 11.45 -3.33 9.23
CA ALA A 173 11.21 -3.41 10.66
C ALA A 173 12.27 -2.63 11.43
N TRP A 174 13.54 -2.78 11.04
CA TRP A 174 14.67 -2.15 11.72
C TRP A 174 14.57 -0.62 11.82
N SER A 175 14.11 0.04 10.76
CA SER A 175 13.98 1.50 10.67
C SER A 175 12.54 1.98 10.94
N MET A 176 11.82 1.29 11.83
CA MET A 176 10.47 1.66 12.21
C MET A 176 10.43 3.03 12.88
N PHE A 177 9.45 3.86 12.52
CA PHE A 177 9.29 5.18 13.12
C PHE A 177 8.95 5.09 14.62
N ASN A 178 9.59 5.91 15.46
CA ASN A 178 9.55 5.79 16.93
C ASN A 178 9.04 7.03 17.68
N ASP A 179 8.71 8.13 17.00
CA ASP A 179 8.18 9.29 17.70
C ASP A 179 6.75 9.05 18.19
N THR A 180 6.41 9.67 19.32
CA THR A 180 5.10 9.58 19.95
C THR A 180 4.46 10.95 20.01
N PHE A 181 3.31 11.08 19.36
CA PHE A 181 2.52 12.31 19.37
C PHE A 181 1.46 12.28 20.49
N THR A 182 1.35 13.39 21.21
CA THR A 182 0.26 13.65 22.14
C THR A 182 -0.33 15.02 21.83
N PHE A 183 -1.66 15.13 21.86
CA PHE A 183 -2.35 16.35 21.51
C PHE A 183 -3.15 16.83 22.72
N SER A 184 -3.10 18.13 22.97
CA SER A 184 -3.91 18.80 23.97
C SER A 184 -4.54 20.04 23.34
N ARG A 185 -5.79 20.31 23.72
CA ARG A 185 -6.47 21.57 23.42
C ARG A 185 -6.62 22.32 24.73
N GLU A 186 -5.92 23.43 24.87
CA GLU A 186 -5.82 24.21 26.10
C GLU A 186 -5.29 23.34 27.26
N ARG A 187 -6.17 22.86 28.15
CA ARG A 187 -5.84 21.97 29.27
C ARG A 187 -6.45 20.57 29.14
N THR A 188 -7.18 20.31 28.05
CA THR A 188 -7.85 19.03 27.82
C THR A 188 -7.00 18.16 26.89
N LYS A 189 -6.61 16.97 27.34
CA LYS A 189 -5.90 15.99 26.51
C LYS A 189 -6.87 15.41 25.50
N LEU A 190 -6.52 15.46 24.21
CA LEU A 190 -7.29 14.83 23.15
C LEU A 190 -6.95 13.34 23.10
N ASN A 191 -7.98 12.49 23.10
CA ASN A 191 -7.77 11.06 22.96
C ASN A 191 -7.52 10.71 21.49
N VAL A 192 -6.37 10.09 21.21
CA VAL A 192 -6.02 9.62 19.86
C VAL A 192 -6.05 8.11 19.86
N SER A 193 -7.00 7.55 19.12
CA SER A 193 -7.05 6.10 18.90
C SER A 193 -5.89 5.66 18.03
N ARG A 194 -5.13 4.67 18.49
CA ARG A 194 -4.12 3.96 17.70
C ARG A 194 -4.65 2.65 17.09
N ASN A 195 -5.92 2.35 17.33
CA ASN A 195 -6.55 1.10 16.89
C ASN A 195 -7.11 1.25 15.47
N ASN A 196 -7.12 0.14 14.72
CA ASN A 196 -7.72 0.04 13.38
C ASN A 196 -7.11 0.97 12.31
N ILE A 197 -5.85 1.36 12.45
CA ILE A 197 -5.17 2.23 11.47
C ILE A 197 -4.53 1.48 10.30
N ALA A 198 -4.16 0.20 10.51
CA ALA A 198 -3.68 -0.67 9.44
C ALA A 198 -4.82 -1.15 8.53
N TRP A 199 -4.49 -1.72 7.36
CA TRP A 199 -5.50 -2.37 6.52
C TRP A 199 -6.07 -3.61 7.21
N LYS A 200 -7.35 -3.91 6.97
CA LYS A 200 -8.01 -5.10 7.52
C LYS A 200 -7.29 -6.38 7.10
N SER A 201 -6.87 -6.46 5.83
CA SER A 201 -6.09 -7.58 5.29
C SER A 201 -4.75 -7.77 6.00
N ASP A 202 -4.07 -6.68 6.36
CA ASP A 202 -2.79 -6.76 7.06
C ASP A 202 -2.97 -7.39 8.44
N ARG A 203 -3.96 -6.90 9.21
CA ARG A 203 -4.24 -7.39 10.57
C ARG A 203 -4.74 -8.83 10.63
N GLU A 204 -5.48 -9.27 9.62
CA GLU A 204 -6.17 -10.57 9.65
C GLU A 204 -5.43 -11.68 8.90
N HIS A 205 -4.65 -11.34 7.87
CA HIS A 205 -4.06 -12.33 6.96
C HIS A 205 -2.55 -12.20 6.77
N LYS A 206 -1.96 -11.02 6.94
CA LYS A 206 -0.54 -10.80 6.62
C LYS A 206 0.38 -10.94 7.83
N PHE A 207 -0.07 -10.48 9.00
CA PHE A 207 0.72 -10.53 10.24
C PHE A 207 0.12 -11.53 11.22
N GLY A 208 0.94 -12.45 11.72
CA GLY A 208 0.53 -13.48 12.67
C GLY A 208 0.20 -12.90 14.04
N LYS A 209 -0.87 -13.42 14.67
CA LYS A 209 -1.32 -12.99 16.01
C LYS A 209 -0.36 -13.42 17.14
N ASN A 210 0.38 -14.50 16.91
CA ASN A 210 1.27 -15.12 17.89
C ASN A 210 2.75 -14.93 17.54
N VAL A 211 3.09 -13.89 16.77
CA VAL A 211 4.47 -13.57 16.42
C VAL A 211 4.94 -12.42 17.29
N TYR A 212 5.98 -12.65 18.09
CA TYR A 212 6.53 -11.68 19.05
C TYR A 212 7.95 -11.26 18.66
N PRO A 213 8.36 -10.01 18.96
CA PRO A 213 9.72 -9.56 18.72
C PRO A 213 10.76 -10.36 19.51
N ILE A 214 11.84 -10.78 18.86
CA ILE A 214 12.94 -11.56 19.43
C ILE A 214 14.26 -11.05 18.88
N ASN A 215 15.25 -10.88 19.76
CA ASN A 215 16.61 -10.44 19.44
C ASN A 215 16.70 -9.15 18.59
N PHE A 216 15.65 -8.31 18.65
CA PHE A 216 15.52 -7.12 17.82
C PHE A 216 16.36 -5.96 18.38
N GLN A 217 17.24 -5.38 17.56
CA GLN A 217 18.13 -4.27 17.93
C GLN A 217 19.00 -4.52 19.18
N ASN A 218 19.48 -5.75 19.35
CA ASN A 218 20.36 -6.15 20.45
C ASN A 218 21.87 -5.94 20.15
N GLY A 219 22.20 -5.33 19.01
CA GLY A 219 23.56 -5.09 18.54
C GLY A 219 24.07 -3.68 18.82
N THR A 220 25.21 -3.34 18.21
CA THR A 220 25.81 -2.00 18.28
C THR A 220 25.09 -0.97 17.42
N LEU A 221 24.47 -1.42 16.33
CA LEU A 221 23.65 -0.58 15.47
C LEU A 221 22.26 -0.41 16.09
N ILE A 222 21.84 0.84 16.22
CA ILE A 222 20.49 1.20 16.66
C ILE A 222 19.79 1.79 15.44
N GLY A 223 18.66 1.20 15.07
CA GLY A 223 17.80 1.71 14.01
C GLY A 223 16.72 2.63 14.57
N GLY A 224 15.47 2.39 14.16
CA GLY A 224 14.31 3.14 14.58
C GLY A 224 13.74 2.71 15.94
N ALA A 225 12.48 2.29 15.97
CA ALA A 225 11.76 1.93 17.18
C ALA A 225 12.26 0.63 17.79
N LYS A 226 12.38 0.61 19.12
CA LYS A 226 12.51 -0.63 19.88
C LYS A 226 11.14 -1.30 20.00
N LEU A 227 11.13 -2.63 19.86
CA LEU A 227 9.91 -3.42 19.96
C LEU A 227 9.81 -4.08 21.34
N ASP A 228 8.61 -4.06 21.93
CA ASP A 228 8.34 -4.75 23.19
C ASP A 228 8.12 -6.26 22.91
N PRO A 229 8.92 -7.16 23.52
CA PRO A 229 8.74 -8.61 23.36
C PRO A 229 7.36 -9.13 23.80
N LYS A 230 6.60 -8.36 24.58
CA LYS A 230 5.26 -8.75 25.05
C LYS A 230 4.13 -8.38 24.08
N ILE A 231 4.40 -7.55 23.07
CA ILE A 231 3.40 -7.08 22.12
C ILE A 231 3.60 -7.81 20.78
N PRO A 232 2.56 -8.48 20.24
CA PRO A 232 2.71 -9.20 18.99
C PRO A 232 2.85 -8.25 17.79
N VAL A 233 3.54 -8.71 16.76
CA VAL A 233 3.89 -7.93 15.57
C VAL A 233 2.65 -7.46 14.81
N CYS A 234 1.54 -8.20 14.84
CA CYS A 234 0.29 -7.79 14.18
C CYS A 234 -0.39 -6.56 14.82
N ILE A 235 -0.08 -6.26 16.09
CA ILE A 235 -0.61 -5.10 16.82
C ILE A 235 0.35 -3.91 16.74
N LEU A 236 1.55 -4.10 16.18
CA LEU A 236 2.48 -3.00 15.93
C LEU A 236 1.87 -2.09 14.85
N ASN A 237 1.12 -1.10 15.34
CA ASN A 237 0.27 -0.17 14.60
C ASN A 237 1.03 0.68 13.56
N HIS A 238 2.34 0.50 13.41
CA HIS A 238 3.24 1.38 12.67
C HIS A 238 3.86 0.75 11.41
N PHE A 239 3.58 -0.53 11.10
CA PHE A 239 4.14 -1.16 9.88
C PHE A 239 3.56 -0.64 8.56
N THR A 240 2.45 0.11 8.61
CA THR A 240 1.86 0.73 7.44
C THR A 240 2.21 2.21 7.40
N ILE A 241 3.42 2.51 6.91
CA ILE A 241 3.73 3.86 6.44
C ILE A 241 2.87 4.09 5.20
N LYS A 242 1.68 4.66 5.39
CA LYS A 242 0.93 5.28 4.29
C LYS A 242 1.63 6.59 3.98
N LYS A 243 2.50 6.56 2.98
CA LYS A 243 2.92 7.79 2.31
C LYS A 243 1.67 8.37 1.62
N ILE A 244 1.33 9.61 1.95
CA ILE A 244 0.51 10.48 1.09
C ILE A 244 1.43 10.94 -0.05
#